data_AF-A0AAD5YL18-F1
#
_entry.id   AF-A0AAD5YL18-F1
#
_cell.length_a   1.000
_cell.length_b   1.000
_cell.length_c   1.000
_cell.angle_alpha   90.00
_cell.angle_beta   90.00
_cell.angle_gamma   90.00
#
_symmetry.space_group_name_H-M   'P 1'
#
loop_
_entity.id
_entity.type
_entity.pdbx_description
1 polymer ?
#
loop_
_entity_poly.entity_id
_entity_poly.type
_entity_poly.pdbx_seq_one_letter_code
_entity_poly.pdbx_strand_id
1 'polypeptide(L)'
;MGQACIAGSRIYVQEGIYDKFLEGFTEHAKELTKSIGGPFDEGVQHGPQVSKVQYERVMGYISSGKSDGAKVHIGGERFGEQGYFIKPTIFVDAKPEMKIMQEEIFGPVCSIVKFHTEEEVTEWANDTTYGLAANVLTESSSRAIRMANNLEAGGIYVNCAQSVEVCVPFGGYKQSGIGRELGEAALETYTQVKAVHINIGQVL
;
A
#
# COMPACT_ATOMS: atom_id res chain seq x y z
N MET A 1 -4.64 8.25 -7.65
CA MET A 1 -4.05 9.27 -6.74
C MET A 1 -3.10 8.75 -5.66
N GLY A 2 -3.26 7.52 -5.15
CA GLY A 2 -2.33 6.94 -4.16
C GLY A 2 -2.47 7.49 -2.73
N GLN A 3 -3.51 8.27 -2.46
CA GLN A 3 -3.89 8.73 -1.12
C GLN A 3 -4.79 7.69 -0.46
N ALA A 4 -4.25 6.51 -0.16
CA ALA A 4 -4.94 5.42 0.53
C ALA A 4 -3.95 4.72 1.46
N CYS A 5 -4.35 4.44 2.70
CA CYS A 5 -3.48 3.81 3.71
C CYS A 5 -3.00 2.41 3.29
N ILE A 6 -3.77 1.75 2.43
CA ILE A 6 -3.45 0.44 1.89
C ILE A 6 -2.74 0.50 0.53
N ALA A 7 -2.46 1.67 -0.05
CA ALA A 7 -1.91 1.77 -1.40
C ALA A 7 -0.70 0.82 -1.64
N GLY A 8 -0.72 0.10 -2.75
CA GLY A 8 0.36 -0.79 -3.18
C GLY A 8 1.59 -0.02 -3.68
N SER A 9 2.29 0.66 -2.77
CA SER A 9 3.45 1.51 -3.07
C SER A 9 4.74 0.71 -3.35
N ARG A 10 4.83 -0.53 -2.83
CA ARG A 10 5.94 -1.47 -3.08
C ARG A 10 5.40 -2.66 -3.86
N ILE A 11 5.89 -2.84 -5.08
CA ILE A 11 5.44 -3.90 -5.98
C ILE A 11 6.63 -4.81 -6.26
N TYR A 12 6.52 -6.07 -5.86
CA TYR A 12 7.54 -7.08 -6.10
C TYR A 12 7.08 -8.03 -7.20
N VAL A 13 7.90 -8.22 -8.23
CA VAL A 13 7.55 -9.02 -9.41
C VAL A 13 8.62 -10.07 -9.66
N GLN A 14 8.19 -11.32 -9.86
CA GLN A 14 9.11 -12.44 -10.07
C GLN A 14 9.84 -12.29 -11.40
N GLU A 15 11.15 -12.59 -11.42
CA GLU A 15 12.08 -12.31 -12.53
C GLU A 15 11.57 -12.77 -13.91
N GLY A 16 10.90 -13.93 -13.98
CA GLY A 16 10.42 -14.52 -15.23
C GLY A 16 9.31 -13.74 -15.93
N ILE A 17 8.66 -12.80 -15.23
CA ILE A 17 7.60 -11.94 -15.80
C ILE A 17 7.87 -10.44 -15.60
N TYR A 18 8.98 -10.06 -14.98
CA TYR A 18 9.24 -8.67 -14.58
C TYR A 18 9.17 -7.69 -15.76
N ASP A 19 9.86 -7.98 -16.86
CA ASP A 19 9.92 -7.04 -17.98
C ASP A 19 8.55 -6.87 -18.66
N LYS A 20 7.81 -7.98 -18.83
CA LYS A 20 6.44 -7.97 -19.37
C LYS A 20 5.47 -7.22 -18.45
N PHE A 21 5.60 -7.40 -17.14
CA PHE A 21 4.80 -6.67 -16.16
C PHE A 21 5.11 -5.18 -16.20
N LEU A 22 6.39 -4.80 -16.20
CA LEU A 22 6.82 -3.40 -16.22
C LEU A 22 6.32 -2.69 -17.48
N GLU A 23 6.38 -3.35 -18.64
CA GLU A 23 5.83 -2.83 -19.89
C GLU A 23 4.33 -2.52 -19.76
N GLY A 24 3.52 -3.53 -19.42
CA GLY A 24 2.06 -3.36 -19.32
C GLY A 24 1.62 -2.40 -18.22
N PHE A 25 2.31 -2.41 -17.07
CA PHE A 25 2.05 -1.47 -15.97
C PHE A 25 2.40 -0.03 -16.37
N THR A 26 3.46 0.15 -17.15
CA THR A 26 3.86 1.46 -17.70
C THR A 26 2.86 1.97 -18.73
N GLU A 27 2.33 1.11 -19.60
CA GLU A 27 1.26 1.48 -20.53
C GLU A 27 0.03 1.97 -19.78
N HIS A 28 -0.41 1.23 -18.75
CA HIS A 28 -1.54 1.64 -17.94
C HIS A 28 -1.32 2.99 -17.24
N ALA A 29 -0.13 3.21 -16.68
CA ALA A 29 0.21 4.48 -16.04
C ALA A 29 0.29 5.66 -17.03
N LYS A 30 0.69 5.40 -18.29
CA LYS A 30 0.64 6.40 -19.37
C LYS A 30 -0.81 6.73 -19.76
N GLU A 31 -1.70 5.73 -19.85
CA GLU A 31 -3.13 5.99 -20.08
C GLU A 31 -3.74 6.79 -18.93
N LEU A 32 -3.41 6.46 -17.68
CA LEU A 32 -3.85 7.23 -16.50
C LEU A 32 -3.35 8.68 -16.53
N THR A 33 -2.18 8.92 -17.14
CA THR A 33 -1.65 10.29 -17.33
C THR A 33 -2.49 11.11 -18.31
N LYS A 34 -3.16 10.47 -19.28
CA LYS A 34 -4.05 11.15 -20.23
C LYS A 34 -5.40 11.53 -19.60
N SER A 35 -5.81 10.84 -18.54
CA SER A 35 -7.05 11.06 -17.80
C SER A 35 -6.84 11.83 -16.49
N ILE A 36 -5.79 12.65 -16.42
CA ILE A 36 -5.59 13.61 -15.33
C ILE A 36 -6.48 14.84 -15.56
N GLY A 37 -7.27 15.22 -14.56
CA GLY A 37 -8.12 16.40 -14.66
C GLY A 37 -8.92 16.69 -13.39
N GLY A 38 -9.89 17.59 -13.49
CA GLY A 38 -10.76 17.95 -12.37
C GLY A 38 -11.63 16.77 -11.94
N PRO A 39 -11.95 16.66 -10.63
CA PRO A 39 -12.73 15.53 -10.12
C PRO A 39 -14.18 15.46 -10.63
N PHE A 40 -14.66 16.52 -11.29
CA PHE A 40 -16.00 16.61 -11.87
C PHE A 40 -15.99 16.51 -13.41
N ASP A 41 -14.82 16.40 -14.02
CA ASP A 41 -14.70 16.32 -15.47
C ASP A 41 -14.98 14.89 -15.95
N GLU A 42 -15.71 14.76 -17.05
CA GLU A 42 -16.03 13.45 -17.62
C GLU A 42 -14.77 12.73 -18.11
N GLY A 43 -14.66 11.43 -17.81
CA GLY A 43 -13.53 10.61 -18.24
C GLY A 43 -12.25 10.78 -17.42
N VAL A 44 -12.21 11.66 -16.41
CA VAL A 44 -11.07 11.77 -15.49
C VAL A 44 -11.00 10.57 -14.56
N GLN A 45 -9.80 9.99 -14.43
CA GLN A 45 -9.52 8.87 -13.52
C GLN A 45 -8.43 9.19 -12.49
N HIS A 46 -7.78 10.36 -12.63
CA HIS A 46 -6.70 10.79 -11.74
C HIS A 46 -6.81 12.28 -11.40
N GLY A 47 -7.36 12.59 -10.23
CA GLY A 47 -7.50 13.95 -9.69
C GLY A 47 -6.21 14.60 -9.17
N PRO A 48 -6.32 15.65 -8.33
CA PRO A 48 -5.18 16.27 -7.66
C PRO A 48 -4.86 15.63 -6.30
N GLN A 49 -3.71 15.95 -5.71
CA GLN A 49 -3.47 15.75 -4.28
C GLN A 49 -4.40 16.66 -3.46
N VAL A 50 -4.70 16.25 -2.22
CA VAL A 50 -5.67 16.93 -1.36
C VAL A 50 -5.26 18.36 -0.98
N SER A 51 -3.95 18.64 -0.89
CA SER A 51 -3.44 19.94 -0.45
C SER A 51 -2.03 20.24 -0.98
N LYS A 52 -1.62 21.51 -0.87
CA LYS A 52 -0.24 21.94 -1.17
C LYS A 52 0.79 21.19 -0.32
N VAL A 53 0.52 21.03 0.98
CA VAL A 53 1.43 20.33 1.91
C VAL A 53 1.66 18.90 1.46
N GLN A 54 0.58 18.18 1.10
CA GLN A 54 0.70 16.81 0.61
C GLN A 54 1.41 16.74 -0.74
N TYR A 55 1.12 17.67 -1.66
CA TYR A 55 1.81 17.77 -2.93
C TYR A 55 3.33 17.98 -2.76
N GLU A 56 3.73 18.94 -1.93
CA GLU A 56 5.14 19.23 -1.67
C GLU A 56 5.84 18.04 -1.00
N ARG A 57 5.16 17.34 -0.07
CA ARG A 57 5.67 16.10 0.53
C ARG A 57 5.92 15.02 -0.51
N VAL A 58 4.96 14.74 -1.39
CA VAL A 58 5.09 13.71 -2.44
C VAL A 58 6.22 14.08 -3.42
N MET A 59 6.30 15.34 -3.85
CA MET A 59 7.39 15.82 -4.72
C MET A 59 8.76 15.74 -4.04
N GLY A 60 8.81 15.95 -2.71
CA GLY A 60 9.99 15.74 -1.88
C GLY A 60 10.47 14.29 -1.90
N TYR A 61 9.57 13.32 -1.74
CA TYR A 61 9.90 11.89 -1.85
C TYR A 61 10.38 11.50 -3.25
N ILE A 62 9.74 12.01 -4.29
CA ILE A 62 10.19 11.80 -5.68
C ILE A 62 11.63 12.32 -5.85
N SER A 63 11.95 13.48 -5.27
CA SER A 63 13.29 14.05 -5.32
C SER A 63 14.29 13.20 -4.52
N SER A 64 13.91 12.73 -3.33
CA SER A 64 14.73 11.81 -2.53
C SER A 64 15.04 10.52 -3.28
N GLY A 65 14.04 9.88 -3.90
CA GLY A 65 14.25 8.65 -4.67
C GLY A 65 15.27 8.83 -5.80
N LYS A 66 15.21 9.96 -6.52
CA LYS A 66 16.22 10.32 -7.53
C LYS A 66 17.61 10.50 -6.92
N SER A 67 17.71 11.20 -5.79
CA SER A 67 18.97 11.45 -5.09
C SER A 67 19.60 10.20 -4.49
N ASP A 68 18.77 9.26 -4.01
CA ASP A 68 19.21 7.98 -3.43
C ASP A 68 19.65 6.97 -4.53
N GLY A 69 19.40 7.30 -5.81
CA GLY A 69 19.85 6.52 -6.96
C GLY A 69 18.80 5.61 -7.59
N ALA A 70 17.55 5.65 -7.13
CA ALA A 70 16.46 4.97 -7.82
C ALA A 70 16.17 5.66 -9.17
N LYS A 71 15.85 4.85 -10.17
CA LYS A 71 15.56 5.36 -11.51
C LYS A 71 14.07 5.66 -11.65
N VAL A 72 13.75 6.89 -12.04
CA VAL A 72 12.38 7.20 -12.50
C VAL A 72 12.17 6.55 -13.85
N HIS A 73 11.31 5.53 -13.90
CA HIS A 73 10.91 4.88 -15.14
C HIS A 73 9.95 5.76 -15.94
N ILE A 74 8.95 6.34 -15.28
CA ILE A 74 8.03 7.36 -15.83
C ILE A 74 7.56 8.33 -14.74
N GLY A 75 7.03 9.47 -15.16
CA GLY A 75 6.44 10.47 -14.27
C GLY A 75 7.50 11.23 -13.46
N GLY A 76 7.26 11.39 -12.17
CA GLY A 76 8.19 12.07 -11.27
C GLY A 76 8.19 13.59 -11.41
N GLU A 77 7.09 14.16 -11.92
CA GLU A 77 6.91 15.57 -12.23
C GLU A 77 5.46 16.02 -12.05
N ARG A 78 5.29 17.34 -12.02
CA ARG A 78 3.97 17.99 -11.97
C ARG A 78 3.22 17.79 -13.28
N PHE A 79 1.89 17.72 -13.21
CA PHE A 79 1.02 17.87 -14.37
C PHE A 79 0.34 19.25 -14.36
N GLY A 80 0.46 20.00 -15.45
CA GLY A 80 -0.12 21.34 -15.59
C GLY A 80 0.47 22.39 -14.65
N GLU A 81 -0.12 23.60 -14.68
CA GLU A 81 0.35 24.76 -13.90
C GLU A 81 -0.53 25.08 -12.69
N GLN A 82 -1.78 24.61 -12.70
CA GLN A 82 -2.78 24.83 -11.66
C GLN A 82 -3.18 23.52 -10.98
N GLY A 83 -3.66 23.62 -9.74
CA GLY A 83 -3.97 22.45 -8.92
C GLY A 83 -2.73 21.65 -8.50
N TYR A 84 -2.95 20.64 -7.67
CA TYR A 84 -1.89 19.83 -7.04
C TYR A 84 -1.73 18.49 -7.75
N PHE A 85 -1.61 18.51 -9.08
CA PHE A 85 -1.51 17.29 -9.88
C PHE A 85 -0.07 16.78 -10.00
N ILE A 86 0.09 15.48 -9.77
CA ILE A 86 1.37 14.77 -9.89
C ILE A 86 1.14 13.63 -10.88
N LYS A 87 2.02 13.49 -11.87
CA LYS A 87 1.94 12.39 -12.83
C LYS A 87 2.13 11.04 -12.10
N PRO A 88 1.39 9.98 -12.45
CA PRO A 88 1.69 8.63 -12.00
C PRO A 88 3.18 8.33 -12.18
N THR A 89 3.84 7.95 -11.10
CA THR A 89 5.30 7.82 -11.03
C THR A 89 5.68 6.39 -10.69
N ILE A 90 6.57 5.83 -11.50
CA ILE A 90 7.13 4.49 -11.28
C ILE A 90 8.63 4.64 -11.07
N PHE A 91 9.11 4.16 -9.93
CA PHE A 91 10.53 3.92 -9.70
C PHE A 91 10.88 2.47 -10.02
N VAL A 92 12.06 2.28 -10.59
CA VAL A 92 12.72 0.97 -10.73
C VAL A 92 14.12 1.08 -10.14
N ASP A 93 14.76 -0.08 -9.92
CA ASP A 93 16.09 -0.18 -9.32
C ASP A 93 16.17 0.45 -7.91
N ALA A 94 15.03 0.52 -7.21
CA ALA A 94 14.96 0.98 -5.83
C ALA A 94 15.50 -0.09 -4.89
N LYS A 95 16.34 0.31 -3.94
CA LYS A 95 16.91 -0.59 -2.92
C LYS A 95 16.09 -0.54 -1.63
N PRO A 96 16.03 -1.63 -0.84
CA PRO A 96 15.20 -1.71 0.36
C PRO A 96 15.44 -0.57 1.36
N GLU A 97 16.67 -0.11 1.53
CA GLU A 97 17.05 0.94 2.48
C GLU A 97 16.64 2.37 2.06
N MET A 98 16.19 2.56 0.82
CA MET A 98 15.83 3.89 0.33
C MET A 98 14.54 4.41 0.98
N LYS A 99 14.45 5.72 1.19
CA LYS A 99 13.26 6.33 1.81
C LYS A 99 11.96 6.01 1.09
N ILE A 100 11.98 5.96 -0.24
CA ILE A 100 10.81 5.61 -1.06
C ILE A 100 10.35 4.15 -0.89
N MET A 101 11.16 3.29 -0.26
CA MET A 101 10.84 1.91 0.09
C MET A 101 10.48 1.74 1.58
N GLN A 102 10.87 2.67 2.44
CA GLN A 102 10.68 2.57 3.90
C GLN A 102 9.58 3.49 4.45
N GLU A 103 9.34 4.64 3.80
CA GLU A 103 8.42 5.66 4.27
C GLU A 103 7.15 5.75 3.41
N GLU A 104 6.05 6.13 4.05
CA GLU A 104 4.78 6.34 3.35
C GLU A 104 4.79 7.67 2.58
N ILE A 105 4.78 7.56 1.25
CA ILE A 105 4.70 8.70 0.32
C ILE A 105 3.27 9.27 0.27
N PHE A 106 2.25 8.39 0.27
CA PHE A 106 0.83 8.74 0.19
C PHE A 106 0.48 9.61 -1.03
N GLY A 107 1.01 9.20 -2.19
CA GLY A 107 0.83 9.85 -3.48
C GLY A 107 0.91 8.83 -4.61
N PRO A 108 0.79 9.24 -5.89
CA PRO A 108 0.69 8.34 -7.03
C PRO A 108 2.08 7.85 -7.46
N VAL A 109 2.78 7.23 -6.52
CA VAL A 109 4.18 6.79 -6.65
C VAL A 109 4.26 5.35 -6.18
N CYS A 110 4.86 4.49 -6.99
CA CYS A 110 5.22 3.13 -6.59
C CYS A 110 6.63 2.79 -7.04
N SER A 111 7.25 1.83 -6.35
CA SER A 111 8.52 1.22 -6.72
C SER A 111 8.27 -0.21 -7.14
N ILE A 112 8.78 -0.59 -8.32
CA ILE A 112 8.70 -1.95 -8.85
C ILE A 112 10.07 -2.60 -8.71
N VAL A 113 10.13 -3.72 -8.01
CA VAL A 113 11.37 -4.43 -7.66
C VAL A 113 11.29 -5.87 -8.14
N LYS A 114 12.38 -6.35 -8.75
CA LYS A 114 12.51 -7.74 -9.22
C LYS A 114 12.90 -8.66 -8.07
N PHE A 115 12.29 -9.83 -7.98
CA PHE A 115 12.70 -10.91 -7.06
C PHE A 115 12.79 -12.26 -7.80
N HIS A 116 13.46 -13.22 -7.20
CA HIS A 116 13.76 -14.58 -7.69
C HIS A 116 13.06 -15.64 -6.83
N THR A 117 13.16 -15.55 -5.49
CA THR A 117 12.63 -16.57 -4.56
C THR A 117 11.45 -16.08 -3.70
N GLU A 118 10.64 -17.01 -3.21
CA GLU A 118 9.51 -16.71 -2.30
C GLU A 118 10.01 -16.21 -0.94
N GLU A 119 11.16 -16.73 -0.50
CA GLU A 119 11.77 -16.42 0.78
C GLU A 119 12.28 -14.97 0.81
N GLU A 120 13.01 -14.53 -0.22
CA GLU A 120 13.57 -13.17 -0.23
C GLU A 120 12.48 -12.10 -0.36
N VAL A 121 11.43 -12.36 -1.15
CA VAL A 121 10.34 -11.38 -1.29
C VAL A 121 9.51 -11.29 -0.02
N THR A 122 9.38 -12.39 0.73
CA THR A 122 8.72 -12.38 2.04
C THR A 122 9.53 -11.55 3.04
N GLU A 123 10.86 -11.72 3.07
CA GLU A 123 11.75 -10.90 3.89
C GLU A 123 11.62 -9.41 3.56
N TRP A 124 11.72 -9.03 2.29
CA TRP A 124 11.61 -7.62 1.87
C TRP A 124 10.22 -7.03 2.09
N ALA A 125 9.16 -7.81 1.89
CA ALA A 125 7.79 -7.35 2.16
C ALA A 125 7.59 -7.02 3.64
N ASN A 126 8.18 -7.83 4.53
CA ASN A 126 8.13 -7.64 5.98
C ASN A 126 9.17 -6.63 6.50
N ASP A 127 10.22 -6.30 5.74
CA ASP A 127 11.24 -5.30 6.05
C ASP A 127 10.69 -3.88 5.94
N THR A 128 9.84 -3.54 6.90
CA THR A 128 9.22 -2.24 7.09
C THR A 128 8.66 -2.15 8.52
N THR A 129 8.52 -0.93 9.02
CA THR A 129 7.85 -0.67 10.31
C THR A 129 6.33 -0.80 10.22
N TYR A 130 5.77 -0.87 9.01
CA TYR A 130 4.33 -0.96 8.75
C TYR A 130 3.85 -2.39 8.54
N GLY A 131 2.53 -2.59 8.59
CA GLY A 131 1.89 -3.91 8.41
C GLY A 131 0.38 -3.81 8.22
N LEU A 132 -0.09 -2.87 7.38
CA LEU A 132 -1.54 -2.68 7.21
C LEU A 132 -2.16 -3.71 6.27
N ALA A 133 -1.67 -3.79 5.03
CA ALA A 133 -2.19 -4.69 4.02
C ALA A 133 -1.11 -5.16 3.05
N ALA A 134 -1.31 -6.35 2.46
CA ALA A 134 -0.50 -6.88 1.36
C ALA A 134 -1.37 -7.62 0.34
N ASN A 135 -0.92 -7.67 -0.92
CA ASN A 135 -1.58 -8.43 -1.98
C ASN A 135 -0.66 -9.55 -2.47
N VAL A 136 -1.22 -10.72 -2.75
CA VAL A 136 -0.52 -11.87 -3.34
C VAL A 136 -1.22 -12.25 -4.64
N LEU A 137 -0.52 -12.11 -5.77
CA LEU A 137 -1.02 -12.48 -7.09
C LEU A 137 -0.34 -13.76 -7.56
N THR A 138 -1.05 -14.89 -7.57
CA THR A 138 -0.52 -16.19 -7.95
C THR A 138 -1.62 -17.19 -8.31
N GLU A 139 -1.36 -18.07 -9.27
CA GLU A 139 -2.25 -19.19 -9.60
C GLU A 139 -2.08 -20.38 -8.62
N SER A 140 -0.99 -20.39 -7.84
CA SER A 140 -0.71 -21.48 -6.90
C SER A 140 -1.39 -21.23 -5.55
N SER A 141 -2.44 -21.99 -5.25
CA SER A 141 -3.14 -21.94 -3.96
C SER A 141 -2.20 -22.22 -2.77
N SER A 142 -1.29 -23.17 -2.91
CA SER A 142 -0.31 -23.48 -1.86
C SER A 142 0.61 -22.28 -1.58
N ARG A 143 1.05 -21.57 -2.62
CA ARG A 143 1.86 -20.35 -2.46
C ARG A 143 1.05 -19.22 -1.86
N ALA A 144 -0.19 -19.02 -2.31
CA ALA A 144 -1.08 -18.03 -1.72
C ALA A 144 -1.24 -18.24 -0.20
N ILE A 145 -1.49 -19.49 0.24
CA ILE A 145 -1.62 -19.83 1.66
C ILE A 145 -0.31 -19.58 2.41
N ARG A 146 0.84 -20.04 1.90
CA ARG A 146 2.13 -19.82 2.56
C ARG A 146 2.46 -18.33 2.72
N MET A 147 2.33 -17.57 1.63
CA MET A 147 2.54 -16.13 1.65
C MET A 147 1.60 -15.43 2.63
N ALA A 148 0.31 -15.77 2.63
CA ALA A 148 -0.65 -15.17 3.54
C ALA A 148 -0.35 -15.42 5.02
N ASN A 149 0.26 -16.56 5.36
CA ASN A 149 0.67 -16.85 6.74
C ASN A 149 1.99 -16.19 7.14
N ASN A 150 2.90 -15.96 6.18
CA ASN A 150 4.23 -15.41 6.47
C ASN A 150 4.32 -13.88 6.34
N LEU A 151 3.37 -13.23 5.65
CA LEU A 151 3.32 -11.78 5.55
C LEU A 151 2.76 -11.15 6.83
N GLU A 152 3.48 -10.20 7.40
CA GLU A 152 3.14 -9.52 8.65
C GLU A 152 2.26 -8.30 8.38
N ALA A 153 1.07 -8.53 7.83
CA ALA A 153 0.07 -7.50 7.58
C ALA A 153 -1.32 -7.92 8.05
N GLY A 154 -2.15 -6.94 8.45
CA GLY A 154 -3.47 -7.23 9.00
C GLY A 154 -4.51 -7.67 7.98
N GLY A 155 -4.38 -7.23 6.72
CA GLY A 155 -5.20 -7.70 5.61
C GLY A 155 -4.35 -8.29 4.48
N ILE A 156 -4.59 -9.56 4.13
CA ILE A 156 -3.96 -10.20 2.97
C ILE A 156 -5.01 -10.44 1.90
N TYR A 157 -4.75 -9.91 0.70
CA TYR A 157 -5.63 -10.00 -0.45
C TYR A 157 -5.02 -10.91 -1.51
N VAL A 158 -5.66 -12.04 -1.81
CA VAL A 158 -5.15 -13.01 -2.80
C VAL A 158 -5.94 -12.88 -4.09
N ASN A 159 -5.26 -12.58 -5.20
CA ASN A 159 -5.86 -12.44 -6.53
C ASN A 159 -7.03 -11.45 -6.63
N CYS A 160 -7.07 -10.47 -5.74
CA CYS A 160 -8.03 -9.38 -5.76
C CYS A 160 -7.34 -8.06 -5.42
N ALA A 161 -7.93 -6.96 -5.87
CA ALA A 161 -7.56 -5.65 -5.39
C ALA A 161 -8.15 -5.42 -3.99
N GLN A 162 -7.56 -4.48 -3.26
CA GLN A 162 -7.94 -4.08 -1.90
C GLN A 162 -9.42 -3.70 -1.80
N SER A 163 -10.24 -4.66 -1.38
CA SER A 163 -11.67 -4.51 -1.16
C SER A 163 -11.94 -4.64 0.33
N VAL A 164 -12.32 -3.54 0.96
CA VAL A 164 -12.72 -3.54 2.37
C VAL A 164 -14.13 -4.11 2.48
N GLU A 165 -14.30 -5.15 3.28
CA GLU A 165 -15.59 -5.76 3.57
C GLU A 165 -16.00 -5.42 5.01
N VAL A 166 -17.24 -4.95 5.20
CA VAL A 166 -17.74 -4.45 6.49
C VAL A 166 -17.79 -5.57 7.53
N CYS A 167 -18.00 -6.81 7.09
CA CYS A 167 -18.03 -7.97 7.98
C CYS A 167 -16.64 -8.53 8.33
N VAL A 168 -15.56 -8.02 7.72
CA VAL A 168 -14.18 -8.50 7.94
C VAL A 168 -13.40 -7.46 8.73
N PRO A 169 -12.67 -7.85 9.80
CA PRO A 169 -11.89 -6.89 10.58
C PRO A 169 -10.77 -6.27 9.75
N PHE A 170 -10.57 -4.96 9.92
CA PHE A 170 -9.55 -4.16 9.27
C PHE A 170 -8.67 -3.48 10.31
N GLY A 171 -7.36 -3.51 10.10
CA GLY A 171 -6.39 -2.84 10.98
C GLY A 171 -5.00 -3.44 10.83
N GLY A 172 -3.99 -2.78 11.38
CA GLY A 172 -2.60 -3.09 11.08
C GLY A 172 -1.89 -4.01 12.08
N TYR A 173 -0.75 -4.51 11.64
CA TYR A 173 0.36 -5.01 12.45
C TYR A 173 1.37 -3.86 12.67
N LYS A 174 2.30 -4.06 13.60
CA LYS A 174 3.44 -3.16 13.84
C LYS A 174 2.98 -1.70 14.05
N GLN A 175 3.59 -0.73 13.37
CA GLN A 175 3.24 0.68 13.50
C GLN A 175 2.03 1.09 12.65
N SER A 176 1.38 0.18 11.92
CA SER A 176 0.15 0.49 11.17
C SER A 176 -1.11 0.57 12.02
N GLY A 177 -1.02 0.28 13.32
CA GLY A 177 -2.10 0.54 14.27
C GLY A 177 -2.21 -0.49 15.39
N ILE A 178 -3.05 -0.18 16.37
CA ILE A 178 -3.42 -1.05 17.48
C ILE A 178 -4.94 -1.20 17.46
N GLY A 179 -5.43 -2.43 17.62
CA GLY A 179 -6.87 -2.74 17.53
C GLY A 179 -7.32 -3.06 16.10
N ARG A 180 -8.63 -3.23 15.94
CA ARG A 180 -9.30 -3.52 14.66
C ARG A 180 -10.60 -2.71 14.56
N GLU A 181 -10.87 -2.20 13.38
CA GLU A 181 -12.16 -1.63 12.98
C GLU A 181 -12.91 -2.65 12.10
N LEU A 182 -14.22 -2.43 11.89
CA LEU A 182 -15.11 -3.34 11.16
C LEU A 182 -15.22 -4.75 11.78
N GLY A 183 -16.08 -5.58 11.17
CA GLY A 183 -16.38 -6.92 11.67
C GLY A 183 -16.85 -6.96 13.13
N GLU A 184 -16.91 -8.17 13.68
CA GLU A 184 -17.26 -8.35 15.09
C GLU A 184 -16.16 -7.85 16.04
N ALA A 185 -14.89 -7.97 15.63
CA ALA A 185 -13.73 -7.57 16.44
C ALA A 185 -13.75 -6.07 16.83
N ALA A 186 -14.32 -5.20 16.00
CA ALA A 186 -14.46 -3.79 16.35
C ALA A 186 -15.39 -3.57 17.54
N LEU A 187 -16.42 -4.40 17.72
CA LEU A 187 -17.40 -4.23 18.80
C LEU A 187 -16.72 -4.31 20.17
N GLU A 188 -15.72 -5.18 20.32
CA GLU A 188 -14.94 -5.28 21.57
C GLU A 188 -14.30 -3.95 21.94
N THR A 189 -13.82 -3.17 20.96
CA THR A 189 -13.19 -1.85 21.16
C THR A 189 -14.19 -0.80 21.65
N TYR A 190 -15.49 -0.99 21.39
CA TYR A 190 -16.57 -0.08 21.82
C TYR A 190 -17.31 -0.57 23.08
N THR A 191 -16.84 -1.65 23.70
CA THR A 191 -17.45 -2.21 24.92
C THR A 191 -16.47 -2.19 26.09
N GLN A 192 -17.00 -2.19 27.32
CA GLN A 192 -16.20 -2.28 28.54
C GLN A 192 -16.65 -3.49 29.35
N VAL A 193 -15.78 -4.49 29.46
CA VAL A 193 -16.06 -5.70 30.26
C VAL A 193 -16.03 -5.35 31.75
N LYS A 194 -17.07 -5.74 32.48
CA LYS A 194 -17.17 -5.57 33.93
C LYS A 194 -17.39 -6.94 34.60
N ALA A 195 -16.42 -7.38 35.38
CA ALA A 195 -16.59 -8.54 36.26
C ALA A 195 -17.32 -8.12 37.55
N VAL A 196 -18.40 -8.82 37.89
CA VAL A 196 -19.18 -8.60 39.12
C VAL A 196 -19.22 -9.91 39.89
N HIS A 197 -18.69 -9.90 41.12
CA HIS A 197 -18.64 -11.07 41.98
C HIS A 197 -19.56 -10.86 43.18
N ILE A 198 -20.49 -11.80 43.41
CA ILE A 198 -21.43 -11.76 44.52
C ILE A 198 -21.21 -13.01 45.37
N ASN A 199 -20.84 -12.83 46.64
CA ASN A 199 -20.78 -13.90 47.62
C ASN A 199 -22.21 -14.18 48.14
N ILE A 200 -22.74 -15.38 47.90
CA ILE A 200 -24.09 -15.80 48.31
C ILE A 200 -24.12 -16.76 49.51
N GLY A 201 -23.03 -16.88 50.28
CA GLY A 201 -23.01 -17.72 51.49
C GLY A 201 -21.66 -18.33 51.87
N GLN A 202 -20.57 -17.94 51.23
CA GLN A 202 -19.23 -18.35 51.60
C GLN A 202 -18.79 -17.57 52.84
N VAL A 203 -18.62 -18.27 53.96
CA VAL A 203 -18.01 -17.70 55.18
C VAL A 203 -16.50 -17.84 55.04
N LEU A 204 -15.77 -16.73 55.23
CA LEU A 204 -14.31 -16.65 55.20
C LEU A 204 -13.67 -17.46 56.33
#